data_AF-A0A661ZKP1-F1
#
_entry.id   AF-A0A661ZKP1-F1
#
_cell.length_a   1.000
_cell.length_b   1.000
_cell.length_c   1.000
_cell.angle_alpha   90.00
_cell.angle_beta   90.00
_cell.angle_gamma   90.00
#
_symmetry.space_group_name_H-M   'P 1'
#
loop_
_entity.id
_entity.type
_entity.pdbx_description
1 polymer ?
#
loop_
_entity_poly.entity_id
_entity_poly.type
_entity_poly.pdbx_seq_one_letter_code
_entity_poly.pdbx_strand_id
1 'polypeptide(L)'
;NRPDEDFQTALSELYLPMHERFYKQKEIDSRKLIFSYEWIDLKQAAKRSNQYYYNEDFTGGEYKGTVVNSKGETIPVKDRSAFIMHGKINVYPDTLVWMRDYTYSYNEPFARRYFWHAAYNNYPVVGVNWNQANAFAIWRTDLMRNYQQSQGEPVFQDYRLPSEAEWEYAARGGLDLSMYPWGGIYTRNVHGCFIANFKPLRGRYGDDGANRTLAVKKFAPNEYHLYDMAGNVSEWTSNAYDESAYSYTHDLNPDYRYNARAEDPPALKRKVIRGGSWKDVAYYLQVGARDYEYQDSAKSYIGFRCVRSYMGNDEFAWDANNF
;
A
#
# COMPACT_ATOMS: atom_id res chain seq x y z
N ASN A 1 27.92 -5.69 -26.74
CA ASN A 1 26.64 -6.42 -26.70
C ASN A 1 25.54 -5.56 -27.27
N ARG A 2 25.27 -5.65 -28.59
CA ARG A 2 24.03 -5.13 -29.16
C ARG A 2 22.90 -6.02 -28.61
N PRO A 3 21.81 -5.47 -28.05
CA PRO A 3 20.67 -6.29 -27.68
C PRO A 3 20.16 -7.00 -28.93
N ASP A 4 19.80 -8.28 -28.76
CA ASP A 4 19.22 -9.15 -29.78
C ASP A 4 18.11 -8.44 -30.56
N GLU A 5 17.97 -8.70 -31.86
CA GLU A 5 16.99 -8.03 -32.72
C GLU A 5 15.56 -8.31 -32.24
N ASP A 6 15.35 -9.53 -31.72
CA ASP A 6 14.12 -9.95 -31.05
C ASP A 6 13.87 -9.16 -29.76
N PHE A 7 14.91 -8.88 -28.97
CA PHE A 7 14.79 -8.07 -27.76
C PHE A 7 14.41 -6.62 -28.09
N GLN A 8 14.99 -6.04 -29.15
CA GLN A 8 14.65 -4.69 -29.58
C GLN A 8 13.23 -4.60 -30.13
N THR A 9 12.77 -5.62 -30.84
CA THR A 9 11.41 -5.72 -31.37
C THR A 9 10.41 -5.84 -30.23
N ALA A 10 10.62 -6.78 -29.29
CA ALA A 10 9.79 -6.93 -28.11
C ALA A 10 9.76 -5.66 -27.25
N LEU A 11 10.90 -4.99 -27.07
CA LEU A 11 10.95 -3.72 -26.34
C LEU A 11 10.19 -2.62 -27.09
N SER A 12 10.24 -2.59 -28.43
CA SER A 12 9.53 -1.59 -29.25
C SER A 12 8.01 -1.67 -29.07
N GLU A 13 7.48 -2.88 -28.86
CA GLU A 13 6.06 -3.11 -28.59
C GLU A 13 5.61 -2.54 -27.24
N LEU A 14 6.52 -2.33 -26.28
CA LEU A 14 6.16 -1.76 -24.98
C LEU A 14 5.89 -0.24 -25.02
N TYR A 15 6.22 0.44 -26.11
CA TYR A 15 6.08 1.89 -26.22
C TYR A 15 4.84 2.31 -27.00
N LEU A 16 4.36 3.53 -26.71
CA LEU A 16 3.24 4.13 -27.45
C LEU A 16 3.56 4.22 -28.96
N PRO A 17 2.57 4.05 -29.85
CA PRO A 17 2.76 4.28 -31.27
C PRO A 17 3.04 5.77 -31.55
N MET A 18 3.71 6.08 -32.67
CA MET A 18 4.20 7.43 -32.95
C MET A 18 3.12 8.53 -32.94
N HIS A 19 1.87 8.19 -33.25
CA HIS A 19 0.75 9.14 -33.29
C HIS A 19 0.17 9.48 -31.90
N GLU A 20 0.41 8.65 -30.88
CA GLU A 20 -0.02 8.90 -29.49
C GLU A 20 1.06 9.62 -28.66
N ARG A 21 2.30 9.71 -29.17
CA ARG A 21 3.44 10.29 -28.44
C ARG A 21 3.37 11.81 -28.40
N PHE A 22 3.35 12.38 -27.20
CA PHE A 22 3.55 13.81 -27.02
C PHE A 22 4.99 14.21 -27.38
N TYR A 23 5.14 15.28 -28.15
CA TYR A 23 6.45 15.83 -28.56
C TYR A 23 7.40 14.78 -29.20
N LYS A 24 6.86 13.71 -29.80
CA LYS A 24 7.62 12.57 -30.35
C LYS A 24 8.50 11.84 -29.32
N GLN A 25 8.26 12.03 -28.02
CA GLN A 25 9.00 11.35 -26.96
C GLN A 25 8.61 9.88 -26.88
N LYS A 26 9.61 9.00 -26.71
CA LYS A 26 9.40 7.57 -26.61
C LYS A 26 8.95 7.25 -25.18
N GLU A 27 7.65 7.03 -25.00
CA GLU A 27 7.01 6.76 -23.71
C GLU A 27 6.43 5.34 -23.67
N ILE A 28 6.54 4.70 -22.51
CA ILE A 28 6.00 3.34 -22.27
C ILE A 28 4.47 3.41 -22.34
N ASP A 29 3.86 2.44 -23.02
CA ASP A 29 2.41 2.29 -23.04
C ASP A 29 1.91 1.75 -21.70
N SER A 30 1.37 2.63 -20.86
CA SER A 30 0.86 2.28 -19.54
C SER A 30 -0.29 1.27 -19.58
N ARG A 31 -0.97 1.10 -20.72
CA ARG A 31 -2.03 0.08 -20.89
C ARG A 31 -1.47 -1.34 -20.84
N LYS A 32 -0.17 -1.51 -21.10
CA LYS A 32 0.54 -2.80 -21.13
C LYS A 32 1.17 -3.16 -19.80
N LEU A 33 1.18 -2.24 -18.82
CA LEU A 33 1.73 -2.46 -17.49
C LEU A 33 0.72 -3.20 -16.60
N ILE A 34 0.34 -4.41 -17.01
CA ILE A 34 -0.59 -5.27 -16.27
C ILE A 34 0.19 -6.29 -15.47
N PHE A 35 0.09 -6.21 -14.15
CA PHE A 35 0.65 -7.19 -13.23
C PHE A 35 -0.41 -8.25 -12.91
N SER A 36 -0.07 -9.51 -13.14
CA SER A 36 -0.87 -10.67 -12.74
C SER A 36 -0.23 -11.29 -11.51
N TYR A 37 -1.03 -11.54 -10.48
CA TYR A 37 -0.53 -12.03 -9.20
C TYR A 37 -1.53 -12.99 -8.57
N GLU A 38 -1.06 -13.74 -7.57
CA GLU A 38 -1.87 -14.69 -6.82
C GLU A 38 -1.69 -14.54 -5.32
N TRP A 39 -2.69 -14.95 -4.56
CA TRP A 39 -2.61 -15.04 -3.11
C TRP A 39 -3.48 -16.18 -2.60
N ILE A 40 -3.18 -16.68 -1.41
CA ILE A 40 -3.93 -17.78 -0.80
C ILE A 40 -4.97 -17.20 0.18
N ASP A 41 -6.24 -17.56 0.00
CA ASP A 41 -7.30 -17.19 0.95
C ASP A 41 -7.40 -18.20 2.10
N LEU A 42 -6.56 -17.98 3.11
CA LEU A 42 -6.54 -18.81 4.31
C LEU A 42 -7.83 -18.72 5.13
N LYS A 43 -8.61 -17.63 5.04
CA LYS A 43 -9.88 -17.49 5.78
C LYS A 43 -10.93 -18.44 5.22
N GLN A 44 -11.02 -18.57 3.90
CA GLN A 44 -11.91 -19.55 3.28
C GLN A 44 -11.40 -20.97 3.43
N ALA A 45 -10.08 -21.20 3.39
CA ALA A 45 -9.48 -22.51 3.62
C ALA A 45 -9.70 -23.03 5.05
N ALA A 46 -9.69 -22.14 6.05
CA ALA A 46 -9.86 -22.51 7.46
C ALA A 46 -11.31 -22.85 7.87
N LYS A 47 -12.30 -22.64 6.99
CA LYS A 47 -13.70 -23.01 7.28
C LYS A 47 -13.80 -24.53 7.43
N ARG A 48 -14.41 -25.00 8.52
CA ARG A 48 -14.61 -26.45 8.77
C ARG A 48 -15.35 -27.17 7.64
N SER A 49 -16.23 -26.46 6.93
CA SER A 49 -16.94 -26.98 5.76
C SER A 49 -16.01 -27.37 4.60
N ASN A 50 -14.81 -26.77 4.55
CA ASN A 50 -13.82 -26.91 3.48
C ASN A 50 -12.67 -27.86 3.87
N GLN A 51 -12.86 -28.64 4.95
CA GLN A 51 -11.89 -29.62 5.41
C GLN A 51 -11.80 -30.81 4.45
N TYR A 52 -10.63 -31.42 4.38
CA TYR A 52 -10.43 -32.69 3.70
C TYR A 52 -10.92 -33.86 4.56
N TYR A 53 -11.77 -34.71 4.00
CA TYR A 53 -12.31 -35.89 4.66
C TYR A 53 -11.60 -37.12 4.14
N TYR A 54 -10.86 -37.79 5.02
CA TYR A 54 -10.23 -39.07 4.71
C TYR A 54 -11.27 -40.19 4.64
N ASN A 55 -11.02 -41.15 3.77
CA ASN A 55 -11.72 -42.44 3.78
C ASN A 55 -11.32 -43.23 5.04
N GLU A 56 -12.12 -44.22 5.44
CA GLU A 56 -11.90 -45.02 6.66
C GLU A 56 -10.52 -45.73 6.67
N ASP A 57 -9.99 -46.05 5.49
CA ASP A 57 -8.71 -46.72 5.30
C ASP A 57 -7.52 -45.74 5.16
N PHE A 58 -7.76 -44.43 5.20
CA PHE A 58 -6.77 -43.35 5.03
C PHE A 58 -5.95 -43.44 3.72
N THR A 59 -6.39 -44.20 2.72
CA THR A 59 -5.71 -44.30 1.42
C THR A 59 -6.07 -43.18 0.46
N GLY A 60 -7.15 -42.45 0.78
CA GLY A 60 -7.67 -41.35 -0.02
C GLY A 60 -8.68 -40.52 0.77
N GLY A 61 -9.41 -39.68 0.05
CA GLY A 61 -10.40 -38.79 0.62
C GLY A 61 -10.88 -37.75 -0.38
N GLU A 62 -11.72 -36.85 0.09
CA GLU A 62 -12.28 -35.77 -0.71
C GLU A 62 -12.39 -34.47 0.09
N TYR A 63 -12.23 -33.36 -0.60
CA TYR A 63 -12.67 -32.08 -0.07
C TYR A 63 -14.19 -31.99 -0.18
N LYS A 64 -14.82 -31.43 0.85
CA LYS A 64 -16.21 -31.00 0.79
C LYS A 64 -16.25 -29.48 0.85
N GLY A 65 -17.39 -28.90 0.49
CA GLY A 65 -17.63 -27.47 0.62
C GLY A 65 -17.34 -26.65 -0.63
N THR A 66 -17.37 -25.33 -0.44
CA THR A 66 -17.31 -24.36 -1.53
C THR A 66 -16.47 -23.16 -1.13
N VAL A 67 -15.91 -22.50 -2.14
CA VAL A 67 -15.12 -21.29 -2.01
C VAL A 67 -15.61 -20.27 -3.02
N VAL A 68 -15.56 -19.00 -2.65
CA VAL A 68 -15.88 -17.89 -3.55
C VAL A 68 -14.59 -17.41 -4.18
N ASN A 69 -14.52 -17.43 -5.51
CA ASN A 69 -13.35 -16.97 -6.25
C ASN A 69 -13.26 -15.42 -6.31
N SER A 70 -12.19 -14.89 -6.90
CA SER A 70 -11.99 -13.43 -7.05
C SER A 70 -13.05 -12.71 -7.90
N LYS A 71 -13.87 -13.45 -8.66
CA LYS A 71 -15.01 -12.93 -9.43
C LYS A 71 -16.34 -12.99 -8.68
N GLY A 72 -16.36 -13.52 -7.46
CA GLY A 72 -17.58 -13.67 -6.67
C GLY A 72 -18.39 -14.93 -6.98
N GLU A 73 -17.87 -15.83 -7.82
CA GLU A 73 -18.51 -17.11 -8.18
C GLU A 73 -18.18 -18.18 -7.14
N THR A 74 -19.19 -18.97 -6.77
CA THR A 74 -19.03 -20.09 -5.84
C THR A 74 -18.59 -21.33 -6.60
N ILE A 75 -17.40 -21.85 -6.28
CA ILE A 75 -16.83 -23.07 -6.87
C ILE A 75 -16.72 -24.17 -5.82
N PRO A 76 -16.92 -25.46 -6.19
CA PRO A 76 -16.69 -26.58 -5.28
C PRO A 76 -15.19 -26.76 -5.02
N VAL A 77 -14.83 -27.06 -3.78
CA VAL A 77 -13.43 -27.34 -3.41
C VAL A 77 -13.09 -28.76 -3.86
N LYS A 78 -12.27 -28.89 -4.92
CA LYS A 78 -11.75 -30.19 -5.37
C LYS A 78 -10.37 -30.49 -4.79
N ASP A 79 -9.53 -29.48 -4.71
CA ASP A 79 -8.16 -29.54 -4.20
C ASP A 79 -7.75 -28.18 -3.64
N ARG A 80 -6.47 -28.06 -3.25
CA ARG A 80 -5.92 -26.83 -2.65
C ARG A 80 -5.87 -25.65 -3.62
N SER A 81 -5.88 -25.88 -4.95
CA SER A 81 -5.88 -24.80 -5.95
C SER A 81 -7.14 -23.95 -5.88
N ALA A 82 -8.24 -24.48 -5.34
CA ALA A 82 -9.47 -23.74 -5.14
C ALA A 82 -9.30 -22.53 -4.18
N PHE A 83 -8.27 -22.52 -3.33
CA PHE A 83 -7.95 -21.42 -2.42
C PHE A 83 -6.92 -20.44 -2.97
N ILE A 84 -6.34 -20.73 -4.14
CA ILE A 84 -5.43 -19.82 -4.84
C ILE A 84 -6.27 -18.83 -5.62
N MET A 85 -6.20 -17.57 -5.21
CA MET A 85 -6.92 -16.48 -5.82
C MET A 85 -6.01 -15.76 -6.82
N HIS A 86 -6.55 -15.40 -7.97
CA HIS A 86 -5.82 -14.68 -9.01
C HIS A 86 -6.36 -13.26 -9.18
N GLY A 87 -5.44 -12.32 -9.36
CA GLY A 87 -5.72 -10.90 -9.61
C GLY A 87 -4.94 -10.38 -10.81
N LYS A 88 -5.49 -9.36 -11.47
CA LYS A 88 -4.81 -8.59 -12.51
C LYS A 88 -5.06 -7.12 -12.26
N ILE A 89 -4.00 -6.31 -12.35
CA ILE A 89 -4.12 -4.86 -12.14
C ILE A 89 -3.15 -4.09 -13.02
N ASN A 90 -3.58 -2.92 -13.49
CA ASN A 90 -2.67 -1.96 -14.09
C ASN A 90 -1.84 -1.30 -12.97
N VAL A 91 -0.52 -1.42 -13.02
CA VAL A 91 0.37 -0.92 -11.97
C VAL A 91 0.77 0.54 -12.15
N TYR A 92 0.46 1.14 -13.29
CA TYR A 92 0.81 2.53 -13.55
C TYR A 92 0.02 3.48 -12.62
N PRO A 93 0.69 4.34 -11.82
CA PRO A 93 0.02 5.31 -10.98
C PRO A 93 -0.79 6.31 -11.81
N ASP A 94 -1.94 6.73 -11.29
CA ASP A 94 -2.74 7.77 -11.91
C ASP A 94 -2.04 9.13 -11.75
N THR A 95 -1.35 9.58 -12.80
CA THR A 95 -0.64 10.87 -12.80
C THR A 95 -1.57 12.08 -12.79
N LEU A 96 -2.84 11.91 -13.17
CA LEU A 96 -3.80 13.00 -13.28
C LEU A 96 -4.44 13.36 -11.94
N VAL A 97 -4.14 12.62 -10.86
CA VAL A 97 -4.56 12.99 -9.49
C VAL A 97 -4.15 14.40 -9.11
N TRP A 98 -2.98 14.85 -9.57
CA TRP A 98 -2.51 16.22 -9.34
C TRP A 98 -3.45 17.28 -9.93
N MET A 99 -4.17 16.97 -11.01
CA MET A 99 -5.17 17.86 -11.60
C MET A 99 -6.56 17.61 -11.02
N ARG A 100 -6.95 16.34 -10.89
CA ARG A 100 -8.30 15.92 -10.49
C ARG A 100 -8.64 16.25 -9.04
N ASP A 101 -7.70 16.11 -8.12
CA ASP A 101 -7.97 16.32 -6.69
C ASP A 101 -8.06 17.82 -6.34
N TYR A 102 -7.50 18.70 -7.18
CA TYR A 102 -7.48 20.15 -6.93
C TYR A 102 -7.78 20.94 -8.21
N THR A 103 -9.06 20.97 -8.59
CA THR A 103 -9.54 21.81 -9.69
C THR A 103 -9.19 23.28 -9.44
N TYR A 104 -8.83 24.00 -10.51
CA TYR A 104 -8.42 25.42 -10.46
C TYR A 104 -7.11 25.69 -9.70
N SER A 105 -6.22 24.70 -9.61
CA SER A 105 -4.85 24.85 -9.10
C SER A 105 -3.81 24.63 -10.19
N TYR A 106 -2.72 25.40 -10.18
CA TYR A 106 -1.57 25.20 -11.08
C TYR A 106 -0.74 24.00 -10.62
N ASN A 107 -1.02 22.82 -11.19
CA ASN A 107 -0.43 21.52 -10.81
C ASN A 107 0.15 20.73 -12.00
N GLU A 108 0.09 21.29 -13.19
CA GLU A 108 0.62 20.71 -14.42
C GLU A 108 2.10 20.29 -14.31
N PRO A 109 2.98 21.03 -13.60
CA PRO A 109 4.35 20.57 -13.40
C PRO A 109 4.43 19.22 -12.68
N PHE A 110 3.60 18.99 -11.66
CA PHE A 110 3.57 17.73 -10.91
C PHE A 110 3.01 16.58 -11.75
N ALA A 111 1.90 16.82 -12.45
CA ALA A 111 1.32 15.83 -13.37
C ALA A 111 2.34 15.35 -14.43
N ARG A 112 3.21 16.25 -14.90
CA ARG A 112 4.23 15.96 -15.93
C ARG A 112 5.53 15.37 -15.40
N ARG A 113 5.95 15.70 -14.17
CA ARG A 113 7.33 15.43 -13.70
C ARG A 113 7.44 14.62 -12.42
N TYR A 114 6.39 14.50 -11.62
CA TYR A 114 6.47 13.86 -10.29
C TYR A 114 7.02 12.43 -10.35
N PHE A 115 6.65 11.65 -11.36
CA PHE A 115 7.08 10.25 -11.50
C PHE A 115 8.34 10.06 -12.36
N TRP A 116 8.82 11.11 -13.02
CA TRP A 116 9.81 10.99 -14.10
C TRP A 116 11.09 11.78 -13.86
N HIS A 117 11.04 12.78 -13.00
CA HIS A 117 12.17 13.67 -12.75
C HIS A 117 12.94 13.25 -11.51
N ALA A 118 14.28 13.20 -11.62
CA ALA A 118 15.17 12.73 -10.56
C ALA A 118 15.00 13.45 -9.20
N ALA A 119 14.53 14.71 -9.23
CA ALA A 119 14.24 15.48 -8.01
C ALA A 119 13.19 14.82 -7.09
N TYR A 120 12.32 13.95 -7.64
CA TYR A 120 11.26 13.28 -6.90
C TYR A 120 11.59 11.82 -6.54
N ASN A 121 12.83 11.36 -6.77
CA ASN A 121 13.22 9.97 -6.48
C ASN A 121 12.99 9.56 -5.02
N ASN A 122 13.12 10.53 -4.10
CA ASN A 122 12.94 10.31 -2.66
C ASN A 122 11.58 10.83 -2.15
N TYR A 123 10.62 11.10 -3.04
CA TYR A 123 9.28 11.52 -2.65
C TYR A 123 8.37 10.30 -2.51
N PRO A 124 7.34 10.35 -1.65
CA PRO A 124 6.40 9.24 -1.52
C PRO A 124 5.65 9.01 -2.82
N VAL A 125 5.46 7.75 -3.22
CA VAL A 125 4.58 7.44 -4.35
C VAL A 125 3.13 7.77 -3.98
N VAL A 126 2.44 8.48 -4.86
CA VAL A 126 1.01 8.83 -4.75
C VAL A 126 0.31 8.49 -6.06
N GLY A 127 -1.01 8.69 -6.12
CA GLY A 127 -1.79 8.29 -7.30
C GLY A 127 -1.95 6.78 -7.43
N VAL A 128 -1.79 6.06 -6.33
CA VAL A 128 -2.00 4.62 -6.24
C VAL A 128 -3.24 4.32 -5.40
N ASN A 129 -4.07 3.40 -5.88
CA ASN A 129 -5.21 2.91 -5.12
C ASN A 129 -4.81 1.74 -4.20
N TRP A 130 -5.76 1.31 -3.35
CA TRP A 130 -5.52 0.26 -2.36
C TRP A 130 -5.16 -1.09 -3.02
N ASN A 131 -5.78 -1.42 -4.15
CA ASN A 131 -5.48 -2.66 -4.87
C ASN A 131 -4.06 -2.66 -5.45
N GLN A 132 -3.61 -1.53 -6.00
CA GLN A 132 -2.24 -1.36 -6.52
C GLN A 132 -1.21 -1.47 -5.39
N ALA A 133 -1.49 -0.89 -4.21
CA ALA A 133 -0.61 -0.98 -3.06
C ALA A 133 -0.45 -2.44 -2.55
N ASN A 134 -1.53 -3.23 -2.52
CA ASN A 134 -1.45 -4.66 -2.20
C ASN A 134 -0.69 -5.45 -3.26
N ALA A 135 -0.95 -5.18 -4.54
CA ALA A 135 -0.26 -5.84 -5.65
C ALA A 135 1.25 -5.57 -5.61
N PHE A 136 1.67 -4.35 -5.24
CA PHE A 136 3.08 -4.03 -5.01
C PHE A 136 3.70 -4.87 -3.88
N ALA A 137 2.96 -5.08 -2.78
CA ALA A 137 3.46 -5.88 -1.67
C ALA A 137 3.65 -7.36 -2.07
N ILE A 138 2.75 -7.91 -2.90
CA ILE A 138 2.89 -9.26 -3.47
C ILE A 138 4.08 -9.32 -4.43
N TRP A 139 4.22 -8.35 -5.34
CA TRP A 139 5.38 -8.26 -6.23
C TRP A 139 6.70 -8.23 -5.46
N ARG A 140 6.77 -7.42 -4.39
CA ARG A 140 7.96 -7.33 -3.53
C ARG A 140 8.25 -8.66 -2.83
N THR A 141 7.22 -9.39 -2.45
CA THR A 141 7.33 -10.73 -1.87
C THR A 141 7.93 -11.70 -2.87
N ASP A 142 7.40 -11.74 -4.09
CA ASP A 142 7.90 -12.62 -5.16
C ASP A 142 9.35 -12.30 -5.51
N LEU A 143 9.69 -11.01 -5.60
CA LEU A 143 11.05 -10.55 -5.86
C LEU A 143 12.02 -11.07 -4.78
N MET A 144 11.68 -10.89 -3.50
CA MET A 144 12.51 -11.34 -2.38
C MET A 144 12.62 -12.86 -2.32
N ARG A 145 11.50 -13.56 -2.51
CA ARG A 145 11.43 -15.02 -2.51
C ARG A 145 12.29 -15.62 -3.62
N ASN A 146 12.21 -15.09 -4.84
CA ASN A 146 13.02 -15.54 -5.97
C ASN A 146 14.52 -15.32 -5.69
N TYR A 147 14.88 -14.17 -5.10
CA TYR A 147 16.24 -13.88 -4.70
C TYR A 147 16.75 -14.90 -3.67
N GLN A 148 16.00 -15.15 -2.60
CA GLN A 148 16.39 -16.10 -1.54
C GLN A 148 16.48 -17.53 -2.04
N GLN A 149 15.52 -17.96 -2.86
CA GLN A 149 15.55 -19.27 -3.47
C GLN A 149 16.80 -19.46 -4.35
N SER A 150 17.25 -18.41 -5.04
CA SER A 150 18.51 -18.45 -5.80
C SER A 150 19.76 -18.61 -4.93
N GLN A 151 19.69 -18.15 -3.67
CA GLN A 151 20.77 -18.27 -2.67
C GLN A 151 20.63 -19.52 -1.79
N GLY A 152 19.56 -20.31 -1.94
CA GLY A 152 19.27 -21.44 -1.05
C GLY A 152 18.88 -21.03 0.37
N GLU A 153 18.47 -19.77 0.56
CA GLU A 153 18.04 -19.24 1.86
C GLU A 153 16.57 -19.60 2.16
N PRO A 154 16.19 -19.67 3.46
CA PRO A 154 14.80 -19.88 3.83
C PRO A 154 13.91 -18.72 3.37
N VAL A 155 12.69 -19.05 2.94
CA VAL A 155 11.69 -18.07 2.54
C VAL A 155 11.13 -17.39 3.79
N PHE A 156 11.16 -16.05 3.81
CA PHE A 156 10.59 -15.26 4.90
C PHE A 156 9.09 -15.00 4.68
N GLN A 157 8.46 -14.36 5.67
CA GLN A 157 7.06 -13.94 5.57
C GLN A 157 6.85 -12.92 4.45
N ASP A 158 5.64 -12.93 3.91
CA ASP A 158 5.23 -12.05 2.83
C ASP A 158 5.18 -10.58 3.27
N TYR A 159 5.52 -9.68 2.37
CA TYR A 159 5.25 -8.26 2.52
C TYR A 159 3.76 -7.98 2.34
N ARG A 160 3.24 -7.05 3.14
CA ARG A 160 1.84 -6.61 3.06
C ARG A 160 1.70 -5.17 3.53
N LEU A 161 0.51 -4.61 3.35
CA LEU A 161 0.14 -3.39 4.05
C LEU A 161 0.04 -3.63 5.57
N PRO A 162 0.37 -2.64 6.41
CA PRO A 162 0.16 -2.73 7.85
C PRO A 162 -1.34 -2.88 8.16
N SER A 163 -1.66 -3.55 9.26
CA SER A 163 -2.98 -3.36 9.87
C SER A 163 -3.08 -1.96 10.46
N GLU A 164 -4.30 -1.48 10.67
CA GLU A 164 -4.58 -0.20 11.34
C GLU A 164 -3.93 -0.15 12.73
N ALA A 165 -4.00 -1.24 13.47
CA ALA A 165 -3.40 -1.35 14.80
C ALA A 165 -1.87 -1.40 14.76
N GLU A 166 -1.28 -2.14 13.82
CA GLU A 166 0.17 -2.13 13.61
C GLU A 166 0.66 -0.73 13.24
N TRP A 167 -0.08 -0.04 12.38
CA TRP A 167 0.24 1.33 11.99
C TRP A 167 0.18 2.27 13.19
N GLU A 168 -0.88 2.22 14.01
CA GLU A 168 -1.01 3.08 15.19
C GLU A 168 0.09 2.81 16.21
N TYR A 169 0.35 1.53 16.50
CA TYR A 169 1.42 1.12 17.41
C TYR A 169 2.79 1.62 16.94
N ALA A 170 3.07 1.45 15.65
CA ALA A 170 4.29 1.94 15.02
C ALA A 170 4.39 3.47 15.07
N ALA A 171 3.27 4.19 14.85
CA ALA A 171 3.23 5.65 14.86
C ALA A 171 3.49 6.22 16.26
N ARG A 172 2.98 5.56 17.30
CA ARG A 172 3.19 5.95 18.72
C ARG A 172 4.65 5.88 19.13
N GLY A 173 5.47 5.02 18.52
CA GLY A 173 6.91 4.95 18.78
C GLY A 173 7.22 4.72 20.25
N GLY A 174 6.54 3.78 20.91
CA GLY A 174 6.76 3.47 22.33
C GLY A 174 6.23 4.50 23.33
N LEU A 175 5.51 5.54 22.87
CA LEU A 175 4.90 6.54 23.74
C LEU A 175 3.43 6.22 24.04
N ASP A 176 3.08 6.21 25.32
CA ASP A 176 1.71 6.01 25.78
C ASP A 176 0.91 7.31 25.70
N LEU A 177 -0.33 7.22 25.20
CA LEU A 177 -1.30 8.33 25.16
C LEU A 177 -0.79 9.61 24.45
N SER A 178 0.25 9.49 23.61
CA SER A 178 0.74 10.58 22.78
C SER A 178 -0.29 10.97 21.72
N MET A 179 -0.41 12.27 21.48
CA MET A 179 -1.28 12.82 20.42
C MET A 179 -0.62 12.67 19.05
N TYR A 180 0.67 12.95 18.97
CA TYR A 180 1.48 12.87 17.74
C TYR A 180 2.67 11.92 17.92
N PRO A 181 3.30 11.44 16.82
CA PRO A 181 4.44 10.52 16.89
C PRO A 181 5.65 11.01 17.71
N TRP A 182 5.79 12.32 17.88
CA TRP A 182 6.86 12.97 18.66
C TRP A 182 6.49 13.22 20.13
N GLY A 183 5.38 12.67 20.63
CA GLY A 183 4.99 12.72 22.06
C GLY A 183 4.29 14.01 22.52
N GLY A 184 4.65 15.16 21.94
CA GLY A 184 4.04 16.45 22.28
C GLY A 184 2.62 16.63 21.72
N ILE A 185 1.93 17.68 22.17
CA ILE A 185 0.62 18.12 21.64
C ILE A 185 0.74 19.27 20.62
N TYR A 186 1.95 19.79 20.44
CA TYR A 186 2.21 20.91 19.53
C TYR A 186 2.80 20.39 18.22
N THR A 187 2.36 20.97 17.11
CA THR A 187 2.91 20.73 15.77
C THR A 187 4.13 21.59 15.46
N ARG A 188 4.66 22.29 16.47
CA ARG A 188 5.81 23.20 16.36
C ARG A 188 6.87 22.88 17.40
N ASN A 189 8.12 23.12 17.03
CA ASN A 189 9.25 23.07 17.97
C ASN A 189 9.37 24.38 18.79
N VAL A 190 10.36 24.43 19.67
CA VAL A 190 10.67 25.60 20.53
C VAL A 190 11.00 26.89 19.75
N HIS A 191 11.41 26.76 18.48
CA HIS A 191 11.69 27.88 17.59
C HIS A 191 10.45 28.32 16.78
N GLY A 192 9.30 27.68 16.97
CA GLY A 192 8.07 27.97 16.25
C GLY A 192 7.97 27.36 14.85
N CYS A 193 8.95 26.55 14.44
CA CYS A 193 8.94 25.84 13.15
C CYS A 193 8.05 24.60 13.22
N PHE A 194 7.30 24.33 12.16
CA PHE A 194 6.52 23.09 12.07
C PHE A 194 7.44 21.86 11.95
N ILE A 195 7.01 20.73 12.50
CA ILE A 195 7.78 19.48 12.59
C ILE A 195 7.15 18.31 11.81
N ALA A 196 6.22 18.61 10.92
CA ALA A 196 5.56 17.68 10.01
C ALA A 196 5.09 18.43 8.76
N ASN A 197 4.84 17.71 7.66
CA ASN A 197 4.29 18.26 6.42
C ASN A 197 2.76 18.13 6.41
N PHE A 198 2.01 19.23 6.48
CA PHE A 198 0.55 19.25 6.53
C PHE A 198 -0.01 20.59 6.05
N LYS A 199 -1.28 20.86 6.31
CA LYS A 199 -1.90 22.18 6.08
C LYS A 199 -1.88 22.98 7.38
N PRO A 200 -0.84 23.80 7.64
CA PRO A 200 -0.61 24.42 8.94
C PRO A 200 -1.65 25.46 9.33
N LEU A 201 -1.78 26.51 8.52
CA LEU A 201 -2.61 27.67 8.82
C LEU A 201 -3.33 28.15 7.57
N ARG A 202 -4.51 28.74 7.76
CA ARG A 202 -5.27 29.37 6.67
C ARG A 202 -4.43 30.50 6.07
N GLY A 203 -4.19 30.42 4.75
CA GLY A 203 -3.41 31.42 4.02
C GLY A 203 -1.89 31.29 4.14
N ARG A 204 -1.38 30.35 4.94
CA ARG A 204 0.07 30.11 5.09
C ARG A 204 0.42 28.63 4.89
N TYR A 205 0.00 28.07 3.75
CA TYR A 205 0.03 26.62 3.49
C TYR A 205 1.39 25.99 3.23
N GLY A 206 2.50 26.75 3.32
CA GLY A 206 3.85 26.22 3.12
C GLY A 206 4.83 26.63 4.22
N ASP A 207 4.31 27.06 5.39
CA ASP A 207 5.12 27.43 6.55
C ASP A 207 5.95 26.25 7.12
N ASP A 208 5.56 25.03 6.78
CA ASP A 208 6.24 23.76 7.09
C ASP A 208 7.27 23.35 6.03
N GLY A 209 7.40 24.12 4.96
CA GLY A 209 8.43 23.97 3.93
C GLY A 209 7.92 23.55 2.56
N ALA A 210 6.66 23.14 2.42
CA ALA A 210 6.05 22.89 1.11
C ALA A 210 4.52 22.95 1.17
N ASN A 211 3.88 23.24 0.05
CA ASN A 211 2.42 23.18 -0.11
C ASN A 211 1.92 21.84 -0.70
N ARG A 212 2.81 20.85 -0.77
CA ARG A 212 2.65 19.51 -1.37
C ARG A 212 3.54 18.53 -0.62
N THR A 213 3.62 17.29 -1.09
CA THR A 213 4.56 16.28 -0.60
C THR A 213 5.99 16.81 -0.48
N LEU A 214 6.73 16.29 0.49
CA LEU A 214 8.16 16.50 0.65
C LEU A 214 8.88 15.16 0.46
N ALA A 215 10.18 15.22 0.21
CA ALA A 215 11.02 14.03 0.26
C ALA A 215 10.85 13.33 1.61
N VAL A 216 10.82 12.00 1.60
CA VAL A 216 10.72 11.20 2.83
C VAL A 216 11.91 11.47 3.73
N LYS A 217 11.73 11.27 5.05
CA LYS A 217 12.74 11.53 6.08
C LYS A 217 13.20 12.99 6.18
N LYS A 218 12.30 13.94 5.88
CA LYS A 218 12.58 15.37 6.03
C LYS A 218 12.55 15.83 7.49
N PHE A 219 11.61 15.32 8.27
CA PHE A 219 11.46 15.60 9.69
C PHE A 219 12.05 14.47 10.54
N ALA A 220 12.21 14.72 11.84
CA ALA A 220 12.74 13.73 12.78
C ALA A 220 11.84 12.48 12.83
N PRO A 221 12.43 11.28 13.01
CA PRO A 221 11.65 10.07 13.22
C PRO A 221 11.07 10.03 14.64
N ASN A 222 10.16 9.09 14.88
CA ASN A 222 9.79 8.69 16.24
C ASN A 222 10.85 7.75 16.87
N GLU A 223 10.62 7.30 18.11
CA GLU A 223 11.58 6.44 18.85
C GLU A 223 11.78 5.04 18.22
N TYR A 224 10.92 4.63 17.30
CA TYR A 224 11.11 3.41 16.50
C TYR A 224 11.85 3.67 15.18
N HIS A 225 12.43 4.86 15.03
CA HIS A 225 13.11 5.31 13.83
C HIS A 225 12.22 5.31 12.57
N LEU A 226 10.92 5.48 12.76
CA LEU A 226 9.95 5.61 11.66
C LEU A 226 9.72 7.09 11.36
N TYR A 227 9.85 7.42 10.07
CA TYR A 227 9.71 8.76 9.56
C TYR A 227 8.32 8.96 8.95
N ASP A 228 7.89 10.23 8.94
CA ASP A 228 6.67 10.68 8.27
C ASP A 228 5.41 9.92 8.73
N MET A 229 5.37 9.45 9.99
CA MET A 229 4.18 8.81 10.59
C MET A 229 3.04 9.82 10.83
N ALA A 230 3.30 11.11 10.69
CA ALA A 230 2.30 12.17 10.73
C ALA A 230 2.59 13.17 9.60
N GLY A 231 1.64 13.31 8.67
CA GLY A 231 1.74 14.19 7.52
C GLY A 231 2.46 13.57 6.32
N ASN A 232 2.91 14.44 5.40
CA ASN A 232 3.39 14.09 4.07
C ASN A 232 2.30 13.42 3.24
N VAL A 233 2.07 12.11 3.38
CA VAL A 233 0.97 11.40 2.70
C VAL A 233 0.24 10.53 3.71
N SER A 234 -1.08 10.45 3.57
CA SER A 234 -1.84 9.43 4.29
C SER A 234 -1.48 8.06 3.74
N GLU A 235 -1.54 7.03 4.58
CA GLU A 235 -1.06 5.71 4.20
C GLU A 235 -2.18 4.68 4.21
N TRP A 236 -2.29 3.91 3.11
CA TRP A 236 -3.17 2.76 3.04
C TRP A 236 -2.81 1.70 4.09
N THR A 237 -3.81 1.20 4.79
CA THR A 237 -3.72 0.02 5.65
C THR A 237 -4.50 -1.15 5.05
N SER A 238 -4.28 -2.37 5.55
CA SER A 238 -4.97 -3.57 5.06
C SER A 238 -6.46 -3.63 5.44
N ASN A 239 -6.91 -2.82 6.40
CA ASN A 239 -8.22 -2.96 7.03
C ASN A 239 -9.34 -2.25 6.26
N ALA A 240 -10.53 -2.84 6.33
CA ALA A 240 -11.75 -2.19 5.88
C ALA A 240 -12.18 -1.14 6.92
N TYR A 241 -12.70 -0.02 6.45
CA TYR A 241 -13.17 1.03 7.35
C TYR A 241 -14.60 0.75 7.79
N ASP A 242 -14.78 0.65 9.10
CA ASP A 242 -16.07 0.58 9.78
C ASP A 242 -15.96 1.42 11.06
N GLU A 243 -16.94 2.31 11.28
CA GLU A 243 -16.99 3.21 12.45
C GLU A 243 -17.04 2.42 13.77
N SER A 244 -17.67 1.25 13.75
CA SER A 244 -17.86 0.36 14.89
C SER A 244 -16.81 -0.75 15.00
N ALA A 245 -15.80 -0.77 14.13
CA ALA A 245 -14.75 -1.80 14.12
C ALA A 245 -14.17 -2.07 15.51
N TYR A 246 -13.86 -1.01 16.26
CA TYR A 246 -13.24 -1.12 17.58
C TYR A 246 -14.12 -1.79 18.64
N SER A 247 -15.43 -1.92 18.40
CA SER A 247 -16.36 -2.59 19.32
C SER A 247 -16.43 -4.11 19.14
N TYR A 248 -16.04 -4.63 17.97
CA TYR A 248 -16.17 -6.05 17.65
C TYR A 248 -14.88 -6.72 17.17
N THR A 249 -13.82 -5.95 16.88
CA THR A 249 -12.51 -6.54 16.59
C THR A 249 -11.95 -7.24 17.81
N HIS A 250 -11.25 -8.34 17.58
CA HIS A 250 -10.56 -9.09 18.62
C HIS A 250 -9.44 -8.22 19.24
N ASP A 251 -9.17 -8.39 20.54
CA ASP A 251 -8.12 -7.66 21.26
C ASP A 251 -6.71 -8.11 20.83
N LEU A 252 -6.52 -9.43 20.67
CA LEU A 252 -5.35 -10.03 20.06
C LEU A 252 -5.34 -9.79 18.54
N ASN A 253 -4.37 -9.00 18.06
CA ASN A 253 -4.13 -8.73 16.64
C ASN A 253 -5.40 -8.34 15.86
N PRO A 254 -6.02 -7.19 16.18
CA PRO A 254 -7.25 -6.73 15.53
C PRO A 254 -7.07 -6.58 14.02
N ASP A 255 -7.83 -7.38 13.26
CA ASP A 255 -7.76 -7.42 11.81
C ASP A 255 -9.16 -7.56 11.17
N TYR A 256 -9.84 -6.43 10.97
CA TYR A 256 -11.06 -6.38 10.17
C TYR A 256 -10.71 -6.15 8.69
N ARG A 257 -10.84 -7.20 7.87
CA ARG A 257 -10.61 -7.14 6.42
C ARG A 257 -11.87 -7.54 5.68
N TYR A 258 -12.21 -6.75 4.67
CA TYR A 258 -13.27 -7.05 3.73
C TYR A 258 -12.81 -6.68 2.32
N ASN A 259 -12.84 -7.64 1.39
CA ASN A 259 -12.53 -7.40 -0.01
C ASN A 259 -13.83 -7.18 -0.76
N ALA A 260 -14.18 -5.92 -1.00
CA ALA A 260 -15.45 -5.57 -1.61
C ALA A 260 -15.46 -5.91 -3.10
N ARG A 261 -16.56 -6.51 -3.54
CA ARG A 261 -16.90 -6.80 -4.93
C ARG A 261 -17.28 -5.53 -5.68
N ALA A 262 -17.32 -5.61 -7.01
CA ALA A 262 -17.72 -4.48 -7.83
C ALA A 262 -19.17 -4.06 -7.58
N GLU A 263 -20.03 -5.01 -7.22
CA GLU A 263 -21.47 -4.84 -6.99
C GLU A 263 -21.80 -4.41 -5.55
N ASP A 264 -20.83 -4.51 -4.63
CA ASP A 264 -21.07 -4.18 -3.23
C ASP A 264 -21.37 -2.68 -3.04
N PRO A 265 -22.18 -2.32 -2.02
CA PRO A 265 -22.45 -0.94 -1.69
C PRO A 265 -21.15 -0.14 -1.44
N PRO A 266 -21.10 1.16 -1.81
CA PRO A 266 -19.93 2.00 -1.60
C PRO A 266 -19.40 2.01 -0.16
N ALA A 267 -20.28 1.89 0.83
CA ALA A 267 -19.89 1.85 2.24
C ALA A 267 -18.91 0.71 2.56
N LEU A 268 -19.06 -0.46 1.90
CA LEU A 268 -18.19 -1.62 2.12
C LEU A 268 -16.86 -1.53 1.36
N LYS A 269 -16.74 -0.60 0.41
CA LYS A 269 -15.53 -0.37 -0.41
C LYS A 269 -14.51 0.56 0.25
N ARG A 270 -14.80 1.04 1.46
CA ARG A 270 -13.94 1.96 2.20
C ARG A 270 -12.80 1.21 2.88
N LYS A 271 -11.59 1.74 2.75
CA LYS A 271 -10.37 1.22 3.38
C LYS A 271 -9.79 2.29 4.30
N VAL A 272 -9.24 1.85 5.42
CA VAL A 272 -8.66 2.75 6.42
C VAL A 272 -7.37 3.37 5.87
N ILE A 273 -7.28 4.70 6.00
CA ILE A 273 -6.05 5.47 5.80
C ILE A 273 -5.64 6.16 7.11
N ARG A 274 -4.33 6.34 7.30
CA ARG A 274 -3.74 6.83 8.55
C ARG A 274 -2.65 7.88 8.33
N GLY A 275 -2.34 8.66 9.36
CA GLY A 275 -1.22 9.62 9.40
C GLY A 275 -1.51 11.02 8.90
N GLY A 276 -2.57 11.20 8.09
CA GLY A 276 -2.86 12.48 7.45
C GLY A 276 -1.80 12.85 6.41
N SER A 277 -2.05 13.93 5.67
CA SER A 277 -1.20 14.31 4.54
C SER A 277 -0.88 15.80 4.52
N TRP A 278 -0.06 16.20 3.55
CA TRP A 278 0.27 17.60 3.25
C TRP A 278 -0.98 18.49 3.04
N LYS A 279 -2.16 17.91 2.71
CA LYS A 279 -3.41 18.67 2.54
C LYS A 279 -4.24 18.83 3.81
N ASP A 280 -3.94 18.05 4.84
CA ASP A 280 -4.81 17.89 6.00
C ASP A 280 -4.43 18.81 7.16
N VAL A 281 -5.42 19.18 7.96
CA VAL A 281 -5.18 19.96 9.18
C VAL A 281 -4.62 19.06 10.29
N ALA A 282 -4.04 19.69 11.31
CA ALA A 282 -3.36 19.02 12.43
C ALA A 282 -4.16 17.87 13.08
N TYR A 283 -5.49 17.93 13.10
CA TYR A 283 -6.33 16.86 13.63
C TYR A 283 -6.02 15.48 12.99
N TYR A 284 -5.84 15.43 11.67
CA TYR A 284 -5.59 14.18 10.95
C TYR A 284 -4.17 13.64 11.12
N LEU A 285 -3.26 14.43 11.68
CA LEU A 285 -1.89 14.02 11.97
C LEU A 285 -1.80 13.24 13.29
N GLN A 286 -2.86 13.25 14.09
CA GLN A 286 -2.85 12.57 15.37
C GLN A 286 -2.73 11.06 15.17
N VAL A 287 -1.94 10.39 16.01
CA VAL A 287 -1.69 8.94 15.88
C VAL A 287 -2.97 8.11 15.95
N GLY A 288 -3.99 8.59 16.67
CA GLY A 288 -5.29 7.93 16.78
C GLY A 288 -6.31 8.34 15.71
N ALA A 289 -6.06 9.40 14.93
CA ALA A 289 -7.02 9.89 13.93
C ALA A 289 -7.11 8.96 12.72
N ARG A 290 -8.29 8.40 12.47
CA ARG A 290 -8.56 7.47 11.37
C ARG A 290 -9.47 8.14 10.34
N ASP A 291 -9.19 7.90 9.07
CA ASP A 291 -10.03 8.33 7.96
C ASP A 291 -10.16 7.17 6.95
N TYR A 292 -10.92 7.36 5.88
CA TYR A 292 -11.10 6.37 4.84
C TYR A 292 -10.97 6.95 3.45
N GLU A 293 -10.69 6.06 2.51
CA GLU A 293 -10.86 6.33 1.09
C GLU A 293 -11.34 5.04 0.39
N TYR A 294 -11.96 5.19 -0.78
CA TYR A 294 -12.47 4.04 -1.53
C TYR A 294 -11.32 3.23 -2.16
N GLN A 295 -11.41 1.90 -2.10
CA GLN A 295 -10.34 0.98 -2.53
C GLN A 295 -9.87 1.14 -3.98
N ASP A 296 -10.73 1.69 -4.86
CA ASP A 296 -10.47 1.92 -6.28
C ASP A 296 -9.96 3.34 -6.58
N SER A 297 -10.03 4.25 -5.61
CA SER A 297 -9.71 5.65 -5.78
C SER A 297 -8.23 5.93 -5.55
N ALA A 298 -7.60 6.58 -6.52
CA ALA A 298 -6.23 7.09 -6.42
C ALA A 298 -6.24 8.59 -6.09
N LYS A 299 -5.37 8.99 -5.17
CA LYS A 299 -5.27 10.37 -4.65
C LYS A 299 -3.83 10.87 -4.64
N SER A 300 -3.64 12.19 -4.81
CA SER A 300 -2.32 12.84 -4.78
C SER A 300 -1.73 13.01 -3.37
N TYR A 301 -2.47 12.59 -2.36
CA TYR A 301 -2.12 12.74 -0.94
C TYR A 301 -2.17 11.41 -0.18
N ILE A 302 -2.38 10.29 -0.89
CA ILE A 302 -2.38 8.94 -0.31
C ILE A 302 -1.26 8.13 -0.94
N GLY A 303 -0.39 7.58 -0.11
CA GLY A 303 0.63 6.60 -0.44
C GLY A 303 0.44 5.35 0.42
N PHE A 304 1.53 4.62 0.68
CA PHE A 304 1.51 3.45 1.54
C PHE A 304 2.92 3.08 2.02
N ARG A 305 2.97 2.21 3.02
CA ARG A 305 4.18 1.49 3.42
C ARG A 305 3.93 0.00 3.49
N CYS A 306 4.99 -0.79 3.44
CA CYS A 306 4.91 -2.24 3.61
C CYS A 306 5.45 -2.63 4.99
N VAL A 307 4.84 -3.66 5.56
CA VAL A 307 5.35 -4.38 6.73
C VAL A 307 5.55 -5.85 6.36
N ARG A 308 6.28 -6.56 7.22
CA ARG A 308 6.52 -7.99 7.14
C ARG A 308 6.45 -8.55 8.55
N SER A 309 5.82 -9.71 8.72
CA SER A 309 5.76 -10.37 10.03
C SER A 309 7.14 -10.92 10.43
N TYR A 310 7.52 -10.73 11.69
CA TYR A 310 8.76 -11.27 12.24
C TYR A 310 8.60 -12.76 12.58
N MET A 311 9.54 -13.61 12.15
CA MET A 311 9.48 -15.08 12.36
C MET A 311 10.18 -15.55 13.65
N GLY A 312 10.78 -14.65 14.44
CA GLY A 312 11.43 -15.00 15.71
C GLY A 312 12.94 -15.22 15.63
N ASN A 313 13.49 -15.55 14.45
CA ASN A 313 14.90 -15.95 14.30
C ASN A 313 15.69 -15.11 13.28
N ASP A 314 15.30 -13.85 13.04
CA ASP A 314 16.13 -12.93 12.27
C ASP A 314 17.17 -12.32 13.21
N GLU A 315 18.19 -13.08 13.64
CA GLU A 315 19.49 -12.50 14.03
C GLU A 315 20.14 -11.90 12.77
N PHE A 316 19.52 -10.85 12.22
CA PHE A 316 20.10 -10.03 11.17
C PHE A 316 20.71 -8.80 11.84
N ALA A 317 22.04 -8.78 11.89
CA ALA A 317 22.79 -7.56 12.08
C ALA A 317 22.33 -6.54 11.04
N TRP A 318 21.82 -5.40 11.50
CA TRP A 318 21.53 -4.26 10.65
C TRP A 318 22.85 -3.69 10.11
N ASP A 319 23.35 -4.23 9.00
CA ASP A 319 24.41 -3.56 8.24
C ASP A 319 23.73 -2.58 7.29
N ALA A 320 23.84 -1.28 7.62
CA ALA A 320 23.11 -0.17 7.02
C ALA A 320 23.46 0.15 5.56
N ASN A 321 24.10 -0.77 4.84
CA ASN A 321 24.78 -0.51 3.56
C ASN A 321 24.13 -1.16 2.33
N ASN A 322 22.96 -1.83 2.44
CA ASN A 322 22.29 -2.49 1.31
C ASN A 322 20.92 -1.88 0.95
N PHE A 323 20.84 -0.55 0.83
CA PHE A 323 19.70 0.14 0.21
C PHE A 323 20.09 0.83 -1.08
#